data_AF-A0A8S1C5C4-F1
#
_entry.id   AF-A0A8S1C5C4-F1
#
_cell.length_a   1.000
_cell.length_b   1.000
_cell.length_c   1.000
_cell.angle_alpha   90.00
_cell.angle_beta   90.00
_cell.angle_gamma   90.00
#
_symmetry.space_group_name_H-M   'P 1'
#
loop_
_entity.id
_entity.type
_entity.pdbx_description
1 polymer ?
#
loop_
_entity_poly.entity_id
_entity_poly.type
_entity_poly.pdbx_seq_one_letter_code
_entity_poly.pdbx_strand_id
1 'polypeptide(L)'
;MVSAEPTILSGLAATLGCSEPALKLLLSLVVGYPIAFFHRKTMYGKNANLQHFFFMLCGVAIGVYNYKFGVGHSIAAVVTTYVLLKVFGGTTAGVVICFLFNMGYLVIGYFYTGTETYDIKWSMPHCVLTLRLIGLAFDVYDGHRSPEALSKDQKITAINRVPSLLEIAGYTYFPASYMVGPQFPMTRYLGMINGTLKPKDQEKPACMVPGLLRGLGGFVYLGIYQIGNIYYKDDYLLTEAFASGAGSQVTRTEKGPRRVSRNLL
;
A
#
# COMPACT_ATOMS: atom_id res chain seq x y z
N MET A 1 -30.76 16.09 -3.86
CA MET A 1 -29.52 15.66 -4.54
C MET A 1 -28.73 16.92 -4.85
N VAL A 2 -27.71 17.24 -4.07
CA VAL A 2 -26.81 18.37 -4.36
C VAL A 2 -25.76 17.82 -5.31
N SER A 3 -25.88 18.16 -6.59
CA SER A 3 -24.84 17.91 -7.59
C SER A 3 -23.61 18.71 -7.16
N ALA A 4 -22.63 18.06 -6.56
CA ALA A 4 -21.35 18.71 -6.26
C ALA A 4 -20.70 19.10 -7.58
N GLU A 5 -20.27 20.37 -7.70
CA GLU A 5 -19.55 20.82 -8.89
C GLU A 5 -18.31 19.94 -9.13
N PRO A 6 -17.98 19.62 -10.39
CA PRO A 6 -16.81 18.83 -10.70
C PRO A 6 -15.57 19.55 -10.15
N THR A 7 -14.89 18.91 -9.22
CA THR A 7 -13.64 19.42 -8.68
C THR A 7 -12.58 19.46 -9.79
N ILE A 8 -11.58 20.33 -9.66
CA ILE A 8 -10.41 20.34 -10.56
C ILE A 8 -9.82 18.92 -10.69
N LEU A 9 -9.84 18.17 -9.59
CA LEU A 9 -9.32 16.81 -9.53
C LEU A 9 -10.16 15.81 -10.34
N SER A 10 -11.50 15.90 -10.27
CA SER A 10 -12.37 15.05 -11.10
C SER A 10 -12.23 15.36 -12.59
N GLY A 11 -12.01 16.64 -12.94
CA GLY A 11 -11.73 17.04 -14.32
C GLY A 11 -10.41 16.48 -14.86
N LEU A 12 -9.35 16.51 -14.04
CA LEU A 12 -8.05 15.91 -14.35
C LEU A 12 -8.12 14.38 -14.45
N ALA A 13 -8.84 13.73 -13.54
CA ALA A 13 -9.03 12.28 -13.58
C ALA A 13 -9.73 11.84 -14.88
N ALA A 14 -10.78 12.58 -15.29
CA ALA A 14 -11.49 12.32 -16.54
C ALA A 14 -10.60 12.49 -17.78
N THR A 15 -9.74 13.51 -17.81
CA THR A 15 -8.78 13.71 -18.93
C THR A 15 -7.71 12.63 -18.99
N LEU A 16 -7.30 12.10 -17.85
CA LEU A 16 -6.33 11.00 -17.75
C LEU A 16 -6.98 9.62 -17.94
N GLY A 17 -8.31 9.54 -18.05
CA GLY A 17 -9.02 8.27 -18.18
C GLY A 17 -8.91 7.38 -16.93
N CYS A 18 -8.81 7.98 -15.74
CA CYS A 18 -8.72 7.25 -14.48
C CYS A 18 -9.79 7.71 -13.47
N SER A 19 -9.99 6.94 -12.41
CA SER A 19 -10.92 7.31 -11.34
C SER A 19 -10.30 8.39 -10.43
N GLU A 20 -11.12 9.30 -9.88
CA GLU A 20 -10.65 10.31 -8.93
C GLU A 20 -9.91 9.68 -7.72
N PRO A 21 -10.40 8.57 -7.11
CA PRO A 21 -9.66 7.90 -6.04
C PRO A 21 -8.27 7.38 -6.46
N ALA A 22 -8.12 6.89 -7.70
CA ALA A 22 -6.83 6.44 -8.21
C ALA A 22 -5.85 7.61 -8.37
N LEU A 23 -6.33 8.76 -8.85
CA LEU A 23 -5.51 9.96 -8.96
C LEU A 23 -5.11 10.50 -7.57
N LYS A 24 -6.03 10.52 -6.60
CA LYS A 24 -5.72 10.88 -5.20
C LYS A 24 -4.64 9.99 -4.60
N LEU A 25 -4.75 8.68 -4.84
CA LEU A 25 -3.77 7.69 -4.40
C LEU A 25 -2.40 7.96 -5.03
N LEU A 26 -2.34 8.20 -6.34
CA LEU A 26 -1.09 8.51 -7.04
C LEU A 26 -0.44 9.79 -6.49
N LEU A 27 -1.21 10.87 -6.35
CA LEU A 27 -0.71 12.13 -5.76
C LEU A 27 -0.16 11.91 -4.35
N SER A 28 -0.81 11.08 -3.55
CA SER A 28 -0.37 10.74 -2.19
C SER A 28 0.97 10.01 -2.18
N LEU A 29 1.22 9.13 -3.15
CA LEU A 29 2.51 8.47 -3.32
C LEU A 29 3.60 9.44 -3.76
N VAL A 30 3.27 10.35 -4.69
CA VAL A 30 4.21 11.38 -5.16
C VAL A 30 4.60 12.34 -4.03
N VAL A 31 3.65 12.73 -3.17
CA VAL A 31 3.90 13.55 -1.98
C VAL A 31 4.83 12.87 -0.97
N GLY A 32 4.94 11.53 -0.99
CA GLY A 32 5.92 10.80 -0.19
C GLY A 32 7.38 11.20 -0.45
N TYR A 33 7.73 11.61 -1.69
CA TYR A 33 9.08 12.03 -2.07
C TYR A 33 9.52 13.34 -1.41
N PRO A 34 8.78 14.47 -1.52
CA PRO A 34 9.14 15.71 -0.83
C PRO A 34 9.11 15.54 0.69
N ILE A 35 8.20 14.73 1.24
CA ILE A 35 8.20 14.40 2.69
C ILE A 35 9.50 13.70 3.09
N ALA A 36 9.92 12.67 2.34
CA ALA A 36 11.16 11.95 2.59
C ALA A 36 12.40 12.85 2.46
N PHE A 37 12.41 13.74 1.45
CA PHE A 37 13.46 14.73 1.28
C PHE A 37 13.53 15.71 2.46
N PHE A 38 12.37 16.23 2.91
CA PHE A 38 12.28 17.13 4.05
C PHE A 38 12.80 16.45 5.33
N HIS A 39 12.35 15.22 5.61
CA HIS A 39 12.85 14.42 6.73
C HIS A 39 14.38 14.25 6.66
N ARG A 40 14.91 13.85 5.50
CA ARG A 40 16.36 13.68 5.29
C ARG A 40 17.15 14.96 5.56
N LYS A 41 16.62 16.12 5.14
CA LYS A 41 17.30 17.41 5.28
C LYS A 41 17.25 17.92 6.72
N THR A 42 16.10 17.78 7.39
CA THR A 42 15.82 18.52 8.63
C THR A 42 15.72 17.67 9.88
N MET A 43 15.34 16.39 9.79
CA MET A 43 15.00 15.54 10.94
C MET A 43 15.92 14.32 11.10
N TYR A 44 16.56 13.86 10.02
CA TYR A 44 17.44 12.70 10.06
C TYR A 44 18.60 12.88 11.06
N GLY A 45 18.81 11.89 11.92
CA GLY A 45 19.82 11.93 12.99
C GLY A 45 19.44 12.77 14.22
N LYS A 46 18.24 13.38 14.24
CA LYS A 46 17.70 14.06 15.42
C LYS A 46 16.89 13.10 16.28
N ASN A 47 16.28 13.63 17.35
CA ASN A 47 15.42 12.90 18.28
C ASN A 47 14.43 11.95 17.57
N ALA A 48 14.46 10.67 17.93
CA ALA A 48 13.61 9.64 17.36
C ALA A 48 12.11 9.95 17.49
N ASN A 49 11.66 10.46 18.64
CA ASN A 49 10.26 10.80 18.88
C ASN A 49 9.77 11.89 17.91
N LEU A 50 10.62 12.86 17.58
CA LEU A 50 10.29 13.89 16.60
C LEU A 50 10.10 13.28 15.21
N GLN A 51 10.95 12.32 14.82
CA GLN A 51 10.83 11.62 13.54
C GLN A 51 9.57 10.75 13.48
N HIS A 52 9.26 10.00 14.55
CA HIS A 52 8.03 9.21 14.64
C HIS A 52 6.78 10.07 14.54
N PHE A 53 6.76 11.17 15.29
CA PHE A 53 5.65 12.12 15.29
C PHE A 53 5.46 12.78 13.93
N PHE A 54 6.56 13.20 13.28
CA PHE A 54 6.52 13.74 11.92
C PHE A 54 5.91 12.75 10.93
N PHE A 55 6.38 11.50 10.91
CA PHE A 55 5.83 10.50 10.00
C PHE A 55 4.36 10.18 10.30
N MET A 56 4.00 10.07 11.58
CA MET A 56 2.61 9.91 12.00
C MET A 56 1.70 11.02 11.45
N LEU A 57 2.08 12.29 11.65
CA LEU A 57 1.28 13.41 11.15
C LEU A 57 1.15 13.40 9.63
N CYS A 58 2.26 13.19 8.91
CA CYS A 58 2.25 13.14 7.46
C CYS A 58 1.38 11.99 6.92
N GLY A 59 1.50 10.78 7.47
CA GLY A 59 0.71 9.65 6.99
C GLY A 59 -0.76 9.74 7.36
N VAL A 60 -1.10 10.26 8.54
CA VAL A 60 -2.50 10.54 8.91
C VAL A 60 -3.08 11.61 7.98
N ALA A 61 -2.35 12.68 7.66
CA ALA A 61 -2.80 13.69 6.71
C ALA A 61 -3.06 13.09 5.31
N ILE A 62 -2.17 12.22 4.83
CA ILE A 62 -2.38 11.45 3.60
C ILE A 62 -3.64 10.57 3.70
N GLY A 63 -3.85 9.87 4.82
CA GLY A 63 -5.04 9.05 5.06
C GLY A 63 -6.33 9.85 5.05
N VAL A 64 -6.36 11.00 5.73
CA VAL A 64 -7.51 11.92 5.74
C VAL A 64 -7.79 12.45 4.35
N TYR A 65 -6.76 12.82 3.58
CA TYR A 65 -6.93 13.28 2.21
C TYR A 65 -7.64 12.23 1.34
N ASN A 66 -7.25 10.96 1.44
CA ASN A 66 -7.83 9.89 0.63
C ASN A 66 -9.20 9.44 1.14
N TYR A 67 -9.35 9.21 2.45
CA TYR A 67 -10.46 8.46 3.03
C TYR A 67 -11.30 9.24 4.04
N LYS A 68 -10.97 10.51 4.31
CA LYS A 68 -11.67 11.36 5.30
C LYS A 68 -11.72 10.65 6.66
N PHE A 69 -12.91 10.45 7.23
CA PHE A 69 -13.13 9.75 8.50
C PHE A 69 -12.74 8.27 8.46
N GLY A 70 -12.56 7.65 7.28
CA GLY A 70 -12.11 6.27 7.15
C GLY A 70 -10.74 5.98 7.78
N VAL A 71 -9.92 7.01 8.01
CA VAL A 71 -8.64 6.88 8.75
C VAL A 71 -8.86 6.40 10.20
N GLY A 72 -10.06 6.61 10.75
CA GLY A 72 -10.43 6.13 12.09
C GLY A 72 -10.28 4.62 12.25
N HIS A 73 -10.54 3.84 11.18
CA HIS A 73 -10.38 2.38 11.21
C HIS A 73 -8.91 1.97 11.45
N SER A 74 -7.96 2.60 10.75
CA SER A 74 -6.53 2.33 10.98
C SER A 74 -6.07 2.80 12.35
N ILE A 75 -6.58 3.94 12.84
CA ILE A 75 -6.25 4.43 14.19
C ILE A 75 -6.74 3.45 15.25
N ALA A 76 -7.99 2.98 15.15
CA ALA A 76 -8.56 2.00 16.06
C ALA A 76 -7.76 0.69 16.05
N ALA A 77 -7.39 0.17 14.87
CA ALA A 77 -6.58 -1.05 14.78
C ALA A 77 -5.20 -0.92 15.43
N VAL A 78 -4.53 0.23 15.24
CA VAL A 78 -3.23 0.53 15.86
C VAL A 78 -3.34 0.60 17.38
N VAL A 79 -4.32 1.36 17.90
CA VAL A 79 -4.51 1.54 19.35
C VAL A 79 -4.87 0.20 20.01
N THR A 80 -5.81 -0.55 19.45
CA THR A 80 -6.19 -1.86 19.99
C THR A 80 -5.03 -2.83 19.95
N THR A 81 -4.28 -2.91 18.85
CA THR A 81 -3.08 -3.78 18.77
C THR A 81 -2.04 -3.37 19.81
N TYR A 82 -1.78 -2.07 20.00
CA TYR A 82 -0.87 -1.61 21.05
C TYR A 82 -1.29 -2.07 22.45
N VAL A 83 -2.58 -1.95 22.79
CA VAL A 83 -3.12 -2.44 24.07
C VAL A 83 -2.94 -3.95 24.19
N LEU A 84 -3.26 -4.71 23.14
CA LEU A 84 -3.08 -6.17 23.14
C LEU A 84 -1.62 -6.57 23.34
N LEU A 85 -0.67 -5.88 22.69
CA LEU A 85 0.76 -6.12 22.88
C LEU A 85 1.22 -5.73 24.30
N LYS A 86 0.66 -4.68 24.89
CA LYS A 86 0.99 -4.28 26.26
C LYS A 86 0.50 -5.26 27.31
N VAL A 87 -0.63 -5.94 27.07
CA VAL A 87 -1.23 -6.89 28.02
C VAL A 87 -0.72 -8.32 27.81
N PHE A 88 -0.59 -8.75 26.55
CA PHE A 88 -0.29 -10.15 26.19
C PHE A 88 0.99 -10.33 25.35
N GLY A 89 1.73 -9.26 25.07
CA GLY A 89 2.95 -9.32 24.25
C GLY A 89 3.98 -10.30 24.80
N GLY A 90 4.70 -10.97 23.90
CA GLY A 90 5.67 -12.00 24.28
C GLY A 90 5.07 -13.39 24.50
N THR A 91 3.74 -13.55 24.36
CA THR A 91 3.05 -14.84 24.57
C THR A 91 2.40 -15.35 23.29
N THR A 92 2.21 -16.68 23.19
CA THR A 92 1.48 -17.31 22.07
C THR A 92 0.03 -16.84 22.04
N ALA A 93 -0.60 -16.66 23.20
CA ALA A 93 -1.96 -16.12 23.30
C ALA A 93 -2.04 -14.70 22.71
N GLY A 94 -1.05 -13.84 23.00
CA GLY A 94 -0.99 -12.49 22.44
C GLY A 94 -0.93 -12.48 20.91
N VAL A 95 -0.15 -13.38 20.31
CA VAL A 95 -0.10 -13.54 18.85
C VAL A 95 -1.45 -13.96 18.28
N VAL A 96 -2.08 -14.99 18.87
CA VAL A 96 -3.39 -15.49 18.41
C VAL A 96 -4.46 -14.40 18.52
N ILE A 97 -4.54 -13.69 19.66
CA ILE A 97 -5.53 -12.62 19.87
C ILE A 97 -5.28 -11.47 18.88
N CYS A 98 -4.03 -11.04 18.69
CA CYS A 98 -3.70 -10.00 17.71
C CYS A 98 -4.04 -10.41 16.28
N PHE A 99 -3.79 -11.67 15.92
CA PHE A 99 -4.15 -12.23 14.62
C PHE A 99 -5.66 -12.21 14.41
N LEU A 100 -6.43 -12.81 15.34
CA LEU A 100 -7.89 -12.89 15.24
C LEU A 100 -8.52 -11.50 15.19
N PHE A 101 -8.04 -10.55 16.01
CA PHE A 101 -8.52 -9.18 15.98
C PHE A 101 -8.25 -8.51 14.63
N ASN A 102 -6.99 -8.47 14.16
CA ASN A 102 -6.64 -7.72 12.94
C ASN A 102 -7.24 -8.38 11.68
N MET A 103 -7.19 -9.72 11.57
CA MET A 103 -7.85 -10.41 10.45
C MET A 103 -9.37 -10.30 10.52
N GLY A 104 -9.96 -10.45 11.71
CA GLY A 104 -11.40 -10.30 11.90
C GLY A 104 -11.87 -8.90 11.51
N TYR A 105 -11.16 -7.87 11.96
CA TYR A 105 -11.45 -6.48 11.60
C TYR A 105 -11.41 -6.29 10.08
N LEU A 106 -10.37 -6.79 9.42
CA LEU A 106 -10.22 -6.68 7.97
C LEU A 106 -11.36 -7.38 7.22
N VAL A 107 -11.69 -8.62 7.60
CA VAL A 107 -12.77 -9.41 6.96
C VAL A 107 -14.12 -8.72 7.15
N ILE A 108 -14.43 -8.25 8.35
CA ILE A 108 -15.65 -7.49 8.63
C ILE A 108 -15.67 -6.20 7.80
N GLY A 109 -14.53 -5.50 7.70
CA GLY A 109 -14.38 -4.32 6.86
C GLY A 109 -14.71 -4.62 5.40
N TYR A 110 -14.17 -5.70 4.83
CA TYR A 110 -14.50 -6.13 3.46
C TYR A 110 -15.94 -6.56 3.29
N PHE A 111 -16.54 -7.21 4.29
CA PHE A 111 -17.95 -7.58 4.26
C PHE A 111 -18.87 -6.36 4.11
N TYR A 112 -18.58 -5.27 4.84
CA TYR A 112 -19.38 -4.05 4.77
C TYR A 112 -19.01 -3.10 3.62
N THR A 113 -17.78 -3.19 3.11
CA THR A 113 -17.25 -2.24 2.11
C THR A 113 -17.02 -2.87 0.74
N GLY A 114 -17.20 -4.17 0.58
CA GLY A 114 -17.06 -4.87 -0.70
C GLY A 114 -18.07 -4.37 -1.73
N THR A 115 -17.59 -4.17 -2.96
CA THR A 115 -18.41 -3.85 -4.14
C THR A 115 -18.04 -4.80 -5.27
N GLU A 116 -18.95 -5.01 -6.22
CA GLU A 116 -18.70 -5.83 -7.41
C GLU A 116 -17.63 -5.20 -8.34
N THR A 117 -17.45 -3.88 -8.25
CA THR A 117 -16.40 -3.14 -8.94
C THR A 117 -15.24 -2.81 -8.00
N TYR A 118 -14.03 -2.70 -8.55
CA TYR A 118 -12.84 -2.30 -7.80
C TYR A 118 -12.99 -0.86 -7.30
N ASP A 119 -13.04 -0.68 -5.98
CA ASP A 119 -13.17 0.62 -5.34
C ASP A 119 -12.04 0.85 -4.33
N ILE A 120 -11.46 2.06 -4.35
CA ILE A 120 -10.34 2.44 -3.49
C ILE A 120 -10.92 3.01 -2.19
N LYS A 121 -11.15 2.11 -1.24
CA LYS A 121 -11.68 2.44 0.10
C LYS A 121 -10.60 2.38 1.17
N TRP A 122 -10.97 2.76 2.39
CA TRP A 122 -10.10 2.69 3.57
C TRP A 122 -9.61 1.25 3.85
N SER A 123 -10.32 0.24 3.37
CA SER A 123 -9.94 -1.17 3.50
C SER A 123 -8.66 -1.51 2.74
N MET A 124 -8.33 -0.80 1.66
CA MET A 124 -7.12 -1.03 0.86
C MET A 124 -5.81 -0.86 1.66
N PRO A 125 -5.52 0.29 2.30
CA PRO A 125 -4.36 0.40 3.19
C PRO A 125 -4.53 -0.44 4.46
N HIS A 126 -5.76 -0.79 4.85
CA HIS A 126 -6.01 -1.63 6.02
C HIS A 126 -5.52 -3.07 5.84
N CYS A 127 -5.51 -3.60 4.61
CA CYS A 127 -4.87 -4.89 4.29
C CYS A 127 -3.40 -4.90 4.67
N VAL A 128 -2.68 -3.88 4.22
CA VAL A 128 -1.27 -3.69 4.52
C VAL A 128 -1.12 -3.49 6.04
N LEU A 129 -1.93 -2.65 6.66
CA LEU A 129 -1.84 -2.46 8.10
C LEU A 129 -2.05 -3.76 8.89
N THR A 130 -3.01 -4.59 8.49
CA THR A 130 -3.32 -5.89 9.12
C THR A 130 -2.09 -6.79 9.16
N LEU A 131 -1.45 -7.01 8.00
CA LEU A 131 -0.23 -7.81 7.92
C LEU A 131 0.90 -7.22 8.76
N ARG A 132 1.01 -5.89 8.78
CA ARG A 132 2.04 -5.17 9.53
C ARG A 132 1.90 -5.32 11.05
N LEU A 133 0.67 -5.23 11.56
CA LEU A 133 0.35 -5.35 12.99
C LEU A 133 0.43 -6.80 13.47
N ILE A 134 0.01 -7.75 12.64
CA ILE A 134 0.19 -9.19 12.90
C ILE A 134 1.68 -9.52 12.95
N GLY A 135 2.44 -9.08 11.95
CA GLY A 135 3.90 -9.27 11.92
C GLY A 135 4.59 -8.68 13.15
N LEU A 136 4.17 -7.50 13.61
CA LEU A 136 4.68 -6.90 14.84
C LEU A 136 4.40 -7.79 16.08
N ALA A 137 3.22 -8.42 16.16
CA ALA A 137 2.92 -9.33 17.27
C ALA A 137 3.83 -10.57 17.27
N PHE A 138 4.12 -11.13 16.10
CA PHE A 138 5.10 -12.21 15.94
C PHE A 138 6.51 -11.74 16.31
N ASP A 139 6.94 -10.56 15.84
CA ASP A 139 8.26 -10.00 16.15
C ASP A 139 8.45 -9.81 17.68
N VAL A 140 7.42 -9.31 18.37
CA VAL A 140 7.45 -9.18 19.85
C VAL A 140 7.47 -10.55 20.52
N TYR A 141 6.70 -11.52 20.03
CA TYR A 141 6.72 -12.89 20.55
C TYR A 141 8.11 -13.54 20.42
N ASP A 142 8.73 -13.43 19.25
CA ASP A 142 10.05 -14.00 19.00
C ASP A 142 11.13 -13.34 19.86
N GLY A 143 11.01 -12.05 20.18
CA GLY A 143 11.92 -11.36 21.11
C GLY A 143 11.85 -11.83 22.57
N HIS A 144 10.86 -12.65 22.94
CA HIS A 144 10.74 -13.25 24.27
C HIS A 144 11.13 -14.74 24.29
N ARG A 145 11.58 -15.29 23.15
CA ARG A 145 12.07 -16.67 23.04
C ARG A 145 13.59 -16.72 23.20
N SER A 146 14.11 -17.89 23.51
CA SER A 146 15.57 -18.10 23.57
C SER A 146 16.19 -17.87 22.18
N PRO A 147 17.30 -17.12 22.06
CA PRO A 147 17.97 -16.90 20.79
C PRO A 147 18.37 -18.19 20.05
N GLU A 148 18.61 -19.28 20.78
CA GLU A 148 18.97 -20.58 20.23
C GLU A 148 17.79 -21.24 19.49
N ALA A 149 16.56 -20.92 19.90
CA ALA A 149 15.32 -21.45 19.30
C ALA A 149 14.82 -20.62 18.10
N LEU A 150 15.45 -19.49 17.80
CA LEU A 150 15.07 -18.59 16.71
C LEU A 150 15.81 -18.94 15.41
N SER A 151 15.09 -18.89 14.29
CA SER A 151 15.70 -18.94 12.96
C SER A 151 16.55 -17.68 12.70
N LYS A 152 17.36 -17.71 11.62
CA LYS A 152 18.17 -16.56 11.22
C LYS A 152 17.33 -15.32 10.95
N ASP A 153 16.18 -15.48 10.29
CA ASP A 153 15.30 -14.37 9.94
C ASP A 153 14.58 -13.82 11.18
N GLN A 154 14.12 -14.70 12.08
CA GLN A 154 13.48 -14.29 13.33
C GLN A 154 14.42 -13.47 14.20
N LYS A 155 15.72 -13.80 14.24
CA LYS A 155 16.72 -13.00 14.98
C LYS A 155 16.85 -11.57 14.46
N ILE A 156 16.60 -11.35 13.17
CA ILE A 156 16.71 -10.02 12.54
C ILE A 156 15.48 -9.16 12.85
N THR A 157 14.30 -9.77 12.99
CA THR A 157 13.04 -9.06 13.20
C THR A 157 12.54 -9.08 14.64
N ALA A 158 13.11 -9.94 15.49
CA ALA A 158 12.74 -10.07 16.91
C ALA A 158 12.83 -8.72 17.65
N ILE A 159 11.79 -8.47 18.45
CA ILE A 159 11.64 -7.25 19.22
C ILE A 159 11.52 -7.61 20.71
N ASN A 160 12.59 -7.31 21.46
CA ASN A 160 12.72 -7.68 22.87
C ASN A 160 11.91 -6.79 23.82
N ARG A 161 11.16 -5.81 23.30
CA ARG A 161 10.28 -4.94 24.10
C ARG A 161 9.04 -4.56 23.31
N VAL A 162 7.91 -4.34 23.98
CA VAL A 162 6.75 -3.74 23.30
C VAL A 162 7.10 -2.30 22.85
N PRO A 163 7.00 -1.98 21.55
CA PRO A 163 7.22 -0.61 21.08
C PRO A 163 6.18 0.35 21.67
N SER A 164 6.55 1.62 21.82
CA SER A 164 5.62 2.65 22.26
C SER A 164 4.54 2.91 21.20
N LEU A 165 3.39 3.45 21.62
CA LEU A 165 2.31 3.78 20.69
C LEU A 165 2.79 4.76 19.60
N LEU A 166 3.66 5.71 19.94
CA LEU A 166 4.23 6.66 18.98
C LEU A 166 5.13 5.97 17.94
N GLU A 167 5.94 4.99 18.35
CA GLU A 167 6.75 4.18 17.45
C GLU A 167 5.89 3.37 16.49
N ILE A 168 4.84 2.71 17.00
CA ILE A 168 3.90 1.93 16.18
C ILE A 168 3.12 2.84 15.21
N ALA A 169 2.72 4.03 15.68
CA ALA A 169 2.02 5.01 14.84
C ALA A 169 2.93 5.55 13.73
N GLY A 170 4.16 5.95 14.05
CA GLY A 170 5.12 6.41 13.05
C GLY A 170 5.52 5.33 12.04
N TYR A 171 5.56 4.06 12.47
CA TYR A 171 5.77 2.90 11.62
C TYR A 171 4.58 2.60 10.70
N THR A 172 3.37 2.67 11.25
CA THR A 172 2.12 2.44 10.53
C THR A 172 1.90 3.50 9.46
N TYR A 173 1.97 4.76 9.88
CA TYR A 173 1.71 5.93 9.05
C TYR A 173 2.96 6.41 8.33
N PHE A 174 3.95 5.54 8.12
CA PHE A 174 5.12 5.90 7.34
C PHE A 174 4.71 6.28 5.90
N PRO A 175 4.90 7.54 5.47
CA PRO A 175 4.27 8.06 4.25
C PRO A 175 4.60 7.29 2.96
N ALA A 176 5.79 6.68 2.89
CA ALA A 176 6.20 5.92 1.71
C ALA A 176 5.59 4.51 1.63
N SER A 177 4.97 3.99 2.69
CA SER A 177 4.40 2.63 2.70
C SER A 177 3.01 2.49 3.31
N TYR A 178 2.41 3.57 3.80
CA TYR A 178 1.08 3.53 4.42
C TYR A 178 -0.03 3.14 3.44
N MET A 179 -0.03 3.73 2.23
CA MET A 179 -1.15 3.60 1.29
C MET A 179 -1.18 2.24 0.58
N VAL A 180 -0.07 1.85 -0.05
CA VAL A 180 0.06 0.62 -0.85
C VAL A 180 1.43 -0.05 -0.70
N GLY A 181 2.36 0.61 -0.02
CA GLY A 181 3.78 0.32 -0.17
C GLY A 181 4.25 -0.87 0.67
N PRO A 182 5.44 -1.40 0.33
CA PRO A 182 5.86 -2.73 0.73
C PRO A 182 5.87 -2.89 2.23
N GLN A 183 5.60 -4.12 2.66
CA GLN A 183 5.77 -4.48 4.06
C GLN A 183 7.24 -4.58 4.42
N PHE A 184 7.56 -4.12 5.62
CA PHE A 184 8.86 -4.28 6.23
C PHE A 184 8.70 -4.42 7.73
N PRO A 185 9.61 -5.15 8.41
CA PRO A 185 9.53 -5.35 9.85
C PRO A 185 9.79 -4.05 10.62
N MET A 186 9.25 -3.99 11.84
CA MET A 186 9.39 -2.84 12.72
C MET A 186 10.86 -2.56 13.10
N THR A 187 11.71 -3.59 13.19
CA THR A 187 13.16 -3.42 13.40
C THR A 187 13.83 -2.61 12.30
N ARG A 188 13.40 -2.77 11.04
CA ARG A 188 13.92 -2.00 9.90
C ARG A 188 13.49 -0.54 10.00
N TYR A 189 12.26 -0.27 10.42
CA TYR A 189 11.79 1.09 10.68
C TYR A 189 12.60 1.77 11.79
N LEU A 190 12.71 1.11 12.95
CA LEU A 190 13.48 1.64 14.08
C LEU A 190 14.96 1.83 13.72
N GLY A 191 15.54 0.92 12.94
CA GLY A 191 16.91 1.07 12.46
C GLY A 191 17.12 2.27 11.54
N MET A 192 16.14 2.61 10.70
CA MET A 192 16.19 3.85 9.91
C MET A 192 16.15 5.08 10.81
N ILE A 193 15.24 5.12 11.79
CA ILE A 193 15.06 6.26 12.71
C ILE A 193 16.32 6.48 13.55
N ASN A 194 16.91 5.38 14.04
CA ASN A 194 18.13 5.38 14.85
C ASN A 194 19.41 5.51 14.01
N GLY A 195 19.31 5.54 12.67
CA GLY A 195 20.46 5.66 11.78
C GLY A 195 21.37 4.45 11.72
N THR A 196 20.93 3.27 12.16
CA THR A 196 21.73 2.02 12.15
C THR A 196 21.79 1.36 10.77
N LEU A 197 20.92 1.75 9.84
CA LEU A 197 20.88 1.21 8.48
C LEU A 197 21.84 1.91 7.49
N LYS A 198 22.62 2.90 7.94
CA LYS A 198 23.56 3.61 7.07
C LYS A 198 24.94 2.92 7.07
N PRO A 199 25.66 2.92 5.93
CA PRO A 199 27.07 2.53 5.90
C PRO A 199 27.90 3.38 6.88
N LYS A 200 28.91 2.79 7.53
CA LYS A 200 29.73 3.46 8.56
C LYS A 200 30.47 4.69 8.03
N ASP A 201 30.79 4.70 6.75
CA ASP A 201 31.50 5.71 5.98
C ASP A 201 30.60 6.87 5.50
N GLN A 202 29.28 6.77 5.67
CA GLN A 202 28.34 7.77 5.16
C GLN A 202 27.60 8.49 6.29
N GLU A 203 27.55 9.82 6.19
CA GLU A 203 26.75 10.64 7.11
C GLU A 203 25.26 10.33 6.96
N LYS A 204 24.80 10.17 5.71
CA LYS A 204 23.42 9.84 5.35
C LYS A 204 23.36 8.78 4.25
N PRO A 205 22.39 7.84 4.25
CA PRO A 205 22.29 6.79 3.23
C PRO A 205 22.18 7.36 1.81
N ALA A 206 22.85 6.79 0.82
CA ALA A 206 22.75 7.18 -0.59
C ALA A 206 21.40 6.77 -1.24
N CYS A 207 20.28 7.33 -0.76
CA CYS A 207 18.92 6.92 -1.16
C CYS A 207 18.25 7.84 -2.19
N MET A 208 18.78 9.05 -2.43
CA MET A 208 18.13 10.06 -3.27
C MET A 208 18.06 9.66 -4.74
N VAL A 209 19.21 9.34 -5.36
CA VAL A 209 19.28 8.93 -6.77
C VAL A 209 18.52 7.61 -7.00
N PRO A 210 18.72 6.54 -6.20
CA PRO A 210 17.93 5.32 -6.36
C PRO A 210 16.43 5.55 -6.19
N GLY A 211 16.02 6.42 -5.26
CA GLY A 211 14.63 6.78 -5.05
C GLY A 211 14.02 7.46 -6.28
N LEU A 212 14.70 8.49 -6.82
CA LEU A 212 14.25 9.22 -8.01
C LEU A 212 14.18 8.31 -9.25
N LEU A 213 15.20 7.48 -9.48
CA LEU A 213 15.21 6.54 -10.61
C LEU A 213 14.07 5.52 -10.53
N ARG A 214 13.76 5.00 -9.32
CA ARG A 214 12.60 4.13 -9.12
C ARG A 214 11.28 4.85 -9.34
N GLY A 215 11.18 6.11 -8.89
CA GLY A 215 10.01 6.95 -9.14
C GLY A 215 9.77 7.17 -10.64
N LEU A 216 10.82 7.54 -11.38
CA LEU A 216 10.77 7.68 -12.83
C LEU A 216 10.38 6.37 -13.52
N GLY A 217 10.96 5.24 -13.11
CA GLY A 217 10.57 3.92 -13.62
C GLY A 217 9.10 3.60 -13.38
N GLY A 218 8.56 3.98 -12.21
CA GLY A 218 7.13 3.86 -11.90
C GLY A 218 6.24 4.70 -12.82
N PHE A 219 6.62 5.94 -13.10
CA PHE A 219 5.88 6.79 -14.06
C PHE A 219 5.95 6.27 -15.49
N VAL A 220 7.10 5.77 -15.93
CA VAL A 220 7.25 5.12 -17.25
C VAL A 220 6.32 3.91 -17.33
N TYR A 221 6.29 3.07 -16.29
CA TYR A 221 5.39 1.92 -16.24
C TYR A 221 3.92 2.33 -16.29
N LEU A 222 3.51 3.34 -15.51
CA LEU A 222 2.15 3.88 -15.54
C LEU A 222 1.79 4.45 -16.92
N GLY A 223 2.73 5.12 -17.59
CA GLY A 223 2.54 5.63 -18.95
C GLY A 223 2.31 4.50 -19.96
N ILE A 224 3.12 3.44 -19.90
CA ILE A 224 2.96 2.25 -20.75
C ILE A 224 1.62 1.58 -20.46
N TYR A 225 1.24 1.41 -19.20
CA TYR A 225 -0.05 0.84 -18.81
C TYR A 225 -1.22 1.68 -19.35
N GLN A 226 -1.16 3.01 -19.21
CA GLN A 226 -2.21 3.89 -19.70
C GLN A 226 -2.35 3.82 -21.22
N ILE A 227 -1.23 3.78 -21.96
CA ILE A 227 -1.25 3.60 -23.41
C ILE A 227 -1.82 2.22 -23.76
N GLY A 228 -1.42 1.16 -23.05
CA GLY A 228 -1.93 -0.18 -23.24
C GLY A 228 -3.45 -0.27 -23.05
N ASN A 229 -3.98 0.37 -22.01
CA ASN A 229 -5.41 0.37 -21.68
C ASN A 229 -6.28 1.11 -22.73
N ILE A 230 -5.69 2.02 -23.53
CA ILE A 230 -6.37 2.62 -24.68
C ILE A 230 -6.67 1.58 -25.77
N TYR A 231 -5.76 0.62 -25.97
CA TYR A 231 -5.90 -0.41 -27.01
C TYR A 231 -6.57 -1.69 -26.49
N TYR A 232 -6.28 -2.07 -25.25
CA TYR A 232 -6.77 -3.29 -24.62
C TYR A 232 -7.45 -2.92 -23.30
N LYS A 233 -8.75 -2.67 -23.36
CA LYS A 233 -9.53 -2.40 -22.14
C LYS A 233 -9.62 -3.66 -21.30
N ASP A 234 -9.29 -3.54 -20.02
CA ASP A 234 -9.35 -4.65 -19.05
C ASP A 234 -10.76 -5.29 -18.99
N ASP A 235 -11.81 -4.48 -19.19
CA ASP A 235 -13.21 -4.93 -19.22
C ASP A 235 -13.49 -5.96 -20.33
N TYR A 236 -12.67 -5.99 -21.40
CA TYR A 236 -12.80 -6.98 -22.46
C TYR A 236 -12.66 -8.41 -21.93
N LEU A 237 -11.80 -8.63 -20.93
CA LEU A 237 -11.59 -9.95 -20.32
C LEU A 237 -12.84 -10.46 -19.60
N LEU A 238 -13.75 -9.56 -19.22
CA LEU A 238 -15.00 -9.89 -18.55
C LEU A 238 -16.17 -10.03 -19.52
N THR A 239 -15.95 -9.87 -20.83
CA THR A 239 -17.01 -9.97 -21.85
C THR A 239 -17.28 -11.42 -22.27
N GLU A 240 -18.52 -11.70 -22.66
CA GLU A 240 -18.88 -12.99 -23.28
C GLU A 240 -18.10 -13.25 -24.57
N ALA A 241 -17.67 -12.21 -25.29
CA ALA A 241 -16.85 -12.33 -26.49
C ALA A 241 -15.47 -12.94 -26.20
N PHE A 242 -14.87 -12.60 -25.04
CA PHE A 242 -13.67 -13.25 -24.55
C PHE A 242 -13.96 -14.68 -24.07
N ALA A 243 -15.02 -14.89 -23.29
CA ALA A 243 -15.40 -16.20 -22.75
C ALA A 243 -15.74 -17.24 -23.84
N SER A 244 -16.32 -16.79 -24.96
CA SER A 244 -16.71 -17.64 -26.10
C SER A 244 -15.59 -17.88 -27.12
N GLY A 245 -14.39 -17.29 -26.92
CA GLY A 245 -13.25 -17.44 -27.84
C GLY A 245 -13.45 -16.75 -29.20
N ALA A 246 -14.49 -15.93 -29.35
CA ALA A 246 -14.88 -15.31 -30.63
C ALA A 246 -13.87 -14.29 -31.17
N GLY A 247 -12.90 -13.85 -30.36
CA GLY A 247 -11.83 -12.92 -30.76
C GLY A 247 -10.92 -13.43 -31.89
N SER A 248 -10.96 -14.72 -32.25
CA SER A 248 -10.17 -15.28 -33.36
C SER A 248 -10.86 -15.18 -34.74
N GLN A 249 -12.16 -14.86 -34.80
CA GLN A 249 -12.92 -14.90 -36.06
C GLN A 249 -13.07 -13.54 -36.77
N VAL A 250 -12.75 -12.43 -36.11
CA VAL A 250 -13.02 -11.07 -36.65
C VAL A 250 -12.00 -10.64 -37.72
N THR A 251 -10.85 -11.31 -37.87
CA THR A 251 -9.84 -10.97 -38.90
C THR A 251 -9.94 -11.80 -40.19
N ARG A 252 -10.92 -12.70 -40.36
CA ARG A 252 -10.99 -13.60 -41.55
C ARG A 252 -12.13 -13.31 -42.54
N THR A 253 -12.89 -12.23 -42.40
CA THR A 253 -14.06 -11.96 -43.28
C THR A 253 -13.97 -10.70 -44.15
N GLU A 254 -12.77 -10.14 -44.36
CA GLU A 254 -12.52 -9.14 -45.41
C GLU A 254 -11.68 -9.68 -46.59
N LYS A 255 -12.10 -10.80 -47.18
CA LYS A 255 -11.78 -11.08 -48.59
C LYS A 255 -13.07 -11.31 -49.34
N GLY A 256 -13.43 -10.32 -50.15
CA GLY A 256 -14.68 -10.22 -50.90
C GLY A 256 -15.00 -11.43 -51.79
N PRO A 257 -16.26 -11.51 -52.26
CA PRO A 257 -16.77 -12.69 -52.93
C PRO A 257 -16.11 -12.86 -54.31
N ARG A 258 -15.33 -13.93 -54.49
CA ARG A 258 -15.01 -14.43 -55.84
C ARG A 258 -16.26 -15.09 -56.41
N ARG A 259 -16.91 -14.41 -57.36
CA ARG A 259 -17.86 -15.02 -58.31
C ARG A 259 -17.19 -16.25 -58.94
N VAL A 260 -17.79 -17.42 -58.78
CA VAL A 260 -17.60 -18.55 -59.68
C VAL A 260 -18.96 -18.85 -60.29
N SER A 261 -19.11 -18.42 -61.54
CA SER A 261 -20.23 -18.76 -62.41
C SER A 261 -20.20 -20.26 -62.69
N ARG A 262 -21.28 -20.97 -62.39
CA ARG A 262 -21.56 -22.30 -62.96
C ARG A 262 -22.86 -22.20 -63.73
N ASN A 263 -22.73 -22.11 -65.05
CA ASN A 263 -23.83 -22.29 -65.99
C ASN A 263 -24.11 -23.80 -66.13
N LEU A 264 -25.40 -24.09 -66.29
CA LEU A 264 -25.96 -25.37 -66.69
C LEU A 264 -25.37 -25.86 -68.03
N LEU A 265 -24.88 -27.10 -68.05
CA LEU A 265 -25.31 -28.24 -68.88
C LEU A 265 -24.36 -29.42 -68.64
#